data_AF-A0AA35YR92-F1
#
_entry.id   AF-A0AA35YR92-F1
#
_cell.length_a   1.000
_cell.length_b   1.000
_cell.length_c   1.000
_cell.angle_alpha   90.00
_cell.angle_beta   90.00
_cell.angle_gamma   90.00
#
_symmetry.space_group_name_H-M   'P 1'
#
loop_
_entity.id
_entity.type
_entity.pdbx_description
1 polymer ?
#
loop_
_entity_poly.entity_id
_entity_poly.type
_entity_poly.pdbx_seq_one_letter_code
_entity_poly.pdbx_strand_id
1 'polypeptide(L)'
;MAEENLGISAIDNPMKNYKVMVAIDDSEFSEYALMWVLKNLGSTIRDSQLVIYTTRTPVDIGYLYASSWGTAELMKELKESEKKAALELLEKAKTTCTDYGIIAEGMTEVGDPKVAICNAVDKLNIQLLVVGSHGRGAVTRTLLGSVSNYCVHHANCPVLVVKKTD
;
A
#
# COMPACT_ATOMS: atom_id res chain seq x y z
N MET A 1 19.74 7.59 -52.45
CA MET A 1 20.11 7.58 -51.02
C MET A 1 18.80 7.72 -50.26
N ALA A 2 18.28 6.60 -49.77
CA ALA A 2 17.06 6.55 -49.00
C ALA A 2 17.47 6.68 -47.52
N GLU A 3 16.92 7.66 -46.83
CA GLU A 3 17.02 7.75 -45.37
C GLU A 3 16.19 6.60 -44.78
N GLU A 4 16.89 5.68 -44.12
CA GLU A 4 16.29 4.60 -43.37
C GLU A 4 15.60 5.20 -42.15
N ASN A 5 14.30 5.38 -42.27
CA ASN A 5 13.41 5.80 -41.19
C ASN A 5 13.31 4.60 -40.23
N LEU A 6 14.28 4.49 -39.30
CA LEU A 6 14.23 3.57 -38.16
C LEU A 6 13.06 4.01 -37.28
N GLY A 7 11.88 3.50 -37.63
CA GLY A 7 10.67 3.63 -36.84
C GLY A 7 10.94 3.11 -35.45
N ILE A 8 11.08 4.03 -34.50
CA ILE A 8 10.84 3.75 -33.09
C ILE A 8 9.34 3.51 -32.99
N SER A 9 8.92 2.29 -33.35
CA SER A 9 7.60 1.78 -32.98
C SER A 9 7.48 1.97 -31.47
N ALA A 10 6.33 2.48 -31.04
CA ALA A 10 5.94 2.64 -29.65
C ALA A 10 6.64 1.61 -28.75
N ILE A 11 7.50 2.09 -27.86
CA ILE A 11 8.09 1.25 -26.82
C ILE A 11 6.90 0.65 -26.07
N ASP A 12 6.72 -0.67 -26.15
CA ASP A 12 5.64 -1.36 -25.43
C ASP A 12 5.65 -0.87 -23.98
N ASN A 13 4.47 -0.51 -23.44
CA ASN A 13 4.36 -0.05 -22.05
C ASN A 13 5.02 -1.11 -21.15
N PRO A 14 6.16 -0.81 -20.49
CA PRO A 14 6.94 -1.80 -19.78
C PRO A 14 6.21 -2.37 -18.56
N MET A 15 5.16 -1.68 -18.09
CA MET A 15 4.31 -2.10 -16.98
C MET A 15 2.97 -2.69 -17.45
N LYS A 16 2.80 -2.95 -18.75
CA LYS A 16 1.57 -3.58 -19.25
C LYS A 16 1.35 -4.91 -18.52
N ASN A 17 0.15 -5.13 -17.98
CA ASN A 17 -0.20 -6.29 -17.15
C ASN A 17 0.61 -6.42 -15.84
N TYR A 18 1.36 -5.40 -15.41
CA TYR A 18 2.04 -5.47 -14.12
C TYR A 18 1.04 -5.48 -12.98
N LYS A 19 1.34 -6.23 -11.91
CA LYS A 19 0.61 -6.10 -10.66
C LYS A 19 1.36 -5.17 -9.71
N VAL A 20 0.79 -4.00 -9.46
CA VAL A 20 1.34 -2.95 -8.61
C VAL A 20 0.55 -2.93 -7.32
N MET A 21 1.23 -2.94 -6.17
CA MET A 21 0.60 -2.82 -4.87
C MET A 21 1.00 -1.51 -4.21
N VAL A 22 0.03 -0.72 -3.76
CA VAL A 22 0.27 0.45 -2.90
C VAL A 22 -0.18 0.08 -1.50
N ALA A 23 0.78 -0.02 -0.57
CA ALA A 23 0.46 -0.26 0.83
C ALA A 23 0.14 1.06 1.53
N ILE A 24 -1.02 1.12 2.18
CA ILE A 24 -1.54 2.33 2.82
C ILE A 24 -1.91 2.10 4.29
N ASP A 25 -1.78 3.17 5.08
CA ASP A 25 -2.33 3.30 6.43
C ASP A 25 -3.13 4.62 6.53
N ASP A 26 -3.51 5.01 7.75
CA ASP A 26 -4.25 6.26 8.01
C ASP A 26 -3.32 7.48 8.09
N SER A 27 -2.13 7.46 7.46
CA SER A 27 -1.17 8.58 7.49
C SER A 27 -1.20 9.43 6.23
N GLU A 28 -0.78 10.68 6.36
CA GLU A 28 -0.57 11.58 5.22
C GLU A 28 0.53 11.09 4.27
N PHE A 29 1.47 10.26 4.75
CA PHE A 29 2.58 9.75 3.95
C PHE A 29 2.12 8.68 2.96
N SER A 30 1.24 7.77 3.37
CA SER A 30 0.65 6.79 2.45
C SER A 30 -0.36 7.42 1.49
N GLU A 31 -1.15 8.39 1.96
CA GLU A 31 -2.04 9.17 1.08
C GLU A 31 -1.22 9.90 0.01
N TYR A 32 -0.13 10.56 0.39
CA TYR A 32 0.78 11.19 -0.55
C TYR A 32 1.39 10.17 -1.53
N ALA A 33 1.81 8.99 -1.05
CA ALA A 33 2.36 7.94 -1.91
C ALA A 33 1.36 7.47 -2.98
N LEU A 34 0.11 7.23 -2.60
CA LEU A 34 -0.96 6.89 -3.54
C LEU A 34 -1.15 8.00 -4.58
N MET A 35 -1.27 9.25 -4.14
CA MET A 35 -1.44 10.39 -5.04
C MET A 35 -0.26 10.56 -5.99
N TRP A 36 0.97 10.32 -5.51
CA TRP A 36 2.16 10.39 -6.33
C TRP A 36 2.12 9.32 -7.44
N VAL A 37 1.76 8.09 -7.11
CA VAL A 37 1.61 7.00 -8.09
C VAL A 37 0.57 7.36 -9.15
N LEU A 38 -0.63 7.79 -8.73
CA LEU A 38 -1.70 8.14 -9.66
C LEU A 38 -1.30 9.29 -10.60
N LYS A 39 -0.61 10.31 -10.09
CA LYS A 39 -0.19 11.48 -10.87
C LYS A 39 0.99 11.19 -11.81
N ASN A 40 1.96 10.40 -11.38
CA ASN A 40 3.24 10.25 -12.09
C ASN A 40 3.33 8.94 -12.87
N LEU A 41 2.66 7.88 -12.41
CA LEU A 41 2.65 6.57 -13.05
C LEU A 41 1.30 6.23 -13.67
N GLY A 42 0.25 7.03 -13.47
CA GLY A 42 -1.12 6.72 -13.85
C GLY A 42 -1.32 6.33 -15.32
N SER A 43 -0.59 6.95 -16.26
CA SER A 43 -0.62 6.57 -17.68
C SER A 43 0.04 5.22 -17.94
N THR A 44 1.12 4.90 -17.22
CA THR A 44 1.88 3.65 -17.32
C THR A 44 1.15 2.50 -16.63
N ILE A 45 0.46 2.75 -15.51
CA ILE A 45 -0.26 1.73 -14.75
C ILE A 45 -1.74 1.57 -15.13
N ARG A 46 -2.21 2.31 -16.14
CA ARG A 46 -3.61 2.24 -16.60
C ARG A 46 -3.99 0.83 -17.08
N ASP A 47 -3.05 0.15 -17.73
CA ASP A 47 -3.20 -1.24 -18.18
C ASP A 47 -2.57 -2.26 -17.20
N SER A 48 -2.31 -1.83 -15.97
CA SER A 48 -1.79 -2.66 -14.88
C SER A 48 -2.92 -3.06 -13.91
N GLN A 49 -2.67 -4.09 -13.11
CA GLN A 49 -3.54 -4.46 -11.99
C GLN A 49 -3.07 -3.70 -10.74
N LEU A 50 -3.84 -2.70 -10.31
CA LEU A 50 -3.55 -1.94 -9.10
C LEU A 50 -4.23 -2.58 -7.88
N VAL A 51 -3.44 -2.88 -6.85
CA VAL A 51 -3.90 -3.38 -5.55
C VAL A 51 -3.62 -2.31 -4.50
N ILE A 52 -4.66 -1.89 -3.78
CA ILE A 52 -4.54 -1.10 -2.56
C ILE A 52 -4.57 -2.06 -1.39
N TYR A 53 -3.47 -2.10 -0.63
CA TYR A 53 -3.31 -3.02 0.49
C TYR A 53 -3.22 -2.25 1.79
N THR A 54 -3.96 -2.67 2.80
CA THR A 54 -3.79 -2.17 4.17
C THR A 54 -3.72 -3.33 5.14
N THR A 55 -3.19 -3.08 6.33
CA THR A 55 -3.06 -4.09 7.37
C THR A 55 -3.45 -3.50 8.70
N ARG A 56 -4.17 -4.29 9.50
CA ARG A 56 -4.58 -3.90 10.85
C ARG A 56 -3.82 -4.77 11.83
N THR A 57 -3.06 -4.13 12.70
CA THR A 57 -2.41 -4.82 13.81
C THR A 57 -3.48 -5.07 14.88
N PRO A 58 -3.67 -6.31 15.34
CA PRO A 58 -4.58 -6.55 16.45
C PRO A 58 -4.15 -5.69 17.64
N VAL A 59 -5.09 -4.99 18.27
CA VAL A 59 -4.80 -4.38 19.57
C VAL A 59 -4.32 -5.48 20.52
N ASP A 60 -3.09 -5.36 21.05
CA ASP A 60 -2.63 -6.23 22.13
C ASP A 60 -3.23 -5.73 23.44
N ILE A 61 -4.43 -6.22 23.73
CA ILE A 61 -5.16 -5.98 24.98
C ILE A 61 -4.88 -7.07 26.02
N GLY A 62 -3.84 -7.90 25.83
CA GLY A 62 -3.48 -8.97 26.77
C GLY A 62 -3.25 -8.45 28.19
N TYR A 63 -2.67 -7.26 28.33
CA TYR A 63 -2.46 -6.62 29.64
C TYR A 63 -3.77 -6.11 30.26
N LEU A 64 -4.66 -5.48 29.46
CA LEU A 64 -5.99 -5.05 29.92
C LEU A 64 -6.86 -6.25 30.33
N TYR A 65 -6.76 -7.35 29.59
CA TYR A 65 -7.49 -8.61 29.83
C TYR A 65 -7.07 -9.30 31.13
N ALA A 66 -5.78 -9.26 31.47
CA ALA A 66 -5.28 -9.80 32.74
C ALA A 66 -5.78 -8.99 33.96
N SER A 67 -5.99 -7.67 33.77
CA SER A 67 -6.40 -6.76 34.85
C SER A 67 -7.91 -6.49 34.95
N SER A 68 -8.68 -6.82 33.92
CA SER A 68 -10.14 -6.64 33.88
C SER A 68 -10.68 -7.81 33.09
N TRP A 69 -11.66 -8.55 33.63
CA TRP A 69 -12.40 -9.58 32.90
C TRP A 69 -13.06 -8.97 31.65
N GLY A 70 -12.28 -8.81 30.58
CA GLY A 70 -12.72 -8.26 29.31
C GLY A 70 -13.75 -9.20 28.73
N THR A 71 -14.99 -8.72 28.59
CA THR A 71 -16.07 -9.52 28.04
C THR A 71 -15.78 -9.80 26.56
N ALA A 72 -16.17 -10.98 26.08
CA ALA A 72 -16.06 -11.32 24.66
C ALA A 72 -16.77 -10.30 23.74
N GLU A 73 -17.77 -9.59 24.27
CA GLU A 73 -18.51 -8.49 23.62
C GLU A 73 -17.58 -7.33 23.24
N LEU A 74 -16.76 -6.84 24.19
CA LEU A 74 -15.83 -5.73 23.95
C LEU A 74 -14.79 -6.09 22.88
N MET A 75 -14.28 -7.33 22.90
CA MET A 75 -13.36 -7.83 21.87
C MET A 75 -14.00 -7.84 20.48
N LYS A 76 -15.28 -8.20 20.41
CA LYS A 76 -16.03 -8.25 19.16
C LYS A 76 -16.27 -6.85 18.62
N GLU A 77 -16.65 -5.89 19.48
CA GLU A 77 -16.83 -4.49 19.10
C GLU A 77 -15.52 -3.86 18.59
N LEU A 78 -14.40 -4.08 19.29
CA LEU A 78 -13.10 -3.59 18.84
C LEU A 78 -12.73 -4.15 17.47
N LYS A 79 -12.83 -5.47 17.28
CA LYS A 79 -12.54 -6.11 15.98
C LYS A 79 -13.44 -5.58 14.86
N GLU A 80 -14.72 -5.37 15.13
CA GLU A 80 -15.66 -4.84 14.12
C GLU A 80 -15.33 -3.38 13.78
N SER A 81 -14.95 -2.57 14.78
CA SER A 81 -14.53 -1.19 14.56
C SER A 81 -13.25 -1.10 13.72
N GLU A 82 -12.27 -1.98 13.96
CA GLU A 82 -11.03 -2.03 13.20
C GLU A 82 -11.26 -2.47 11.75
N LYS A 83 -12.11 -3.48 11.56
CA LYS A 83 -12.52 -3.95 10.24
C LYS A 83 -13.23 -2.84 9.47
N LYS A 84 -14.15 -2.12 10.12
CA LYS A 84 -14.86 -0.98 9.51
C LYS A 84 -13.87 0.10 9.07
N ALA A 85 -12.93 0.49 9.93
CA ALA A 85 -11.92 1.49 9.60
C ALA A 85 -11.01 1.04 8.42
N ALA A 86 -10.66 -0.24 8.34
CA ALA A 86 -9.93 -0.79 7.19
C ALA A 86 -10.72 -0.65 5.89
N LEU A 87 -12.00 -1.01 5.91
CA LEU A 87 -12.87 -0.91 4.74
C LEU A 87 -13.09 0.53 4.30
N GLU A 88 -13.31 1.45 5.24
CA GLU A 88 -13.46 2.88 4.94
C GLU A 88 -12.19 3.47 4.30
N LEU A 89 -11.01 3.10 4.80
CA LEU A 89 -9.73 3.52 4.19
C LEU A 89 -9.58 2.99 2.75
N LEU A 90 -9.90 1.71 2.53
CA LEU A 90 -9.83 1.09 1.20
C LEU A 90 -10.81 1.74 0.23
N GLU A 91 -12.06 1.99 0.64
CA GLU A 91 -13.05 2.64 -0.22
C GLU A 91 -12.68 4.08 -0.57
N LYS A 92 -12.13 4.84 0.40
CA LYS A 92 -11.59 6.18 0.12
C LYS A 92 -10.49 6.10 -0.95
N ALA A 93 -9.51 5.22 -0.77
CA ALA A 93 -8.39 5.06 -1.71
C ALA A 93 -8.84 4.61 -3.10
N LYS A 94 -9.79 3.67 -3.20
CA LYS A 94 -10.36 3.21 -4.47
C LYS A 94 -11.15 4.32 -5.18
N THR A 95 -11.88 5.14 -4.43
CA THR A 95 -12.56 6.33 -4.99
C THR A 95 -11.53 7.27 -5.60
N THR A 96 -10.44 7.57 -4.88
CA THR A 96 -9.34 8.38 -5.41
C THR A 96 -8.71 7.77 -6.66
N CYS A 97 -8.54 6.45 -6.74
CA CYS A 97 -8.04 5.81 -7.97
C CYS A 97 -9.01 6.00 -9.15
N THR A 98 -10.32 5.89 -8.88
CA THR A 98 -11.38 6.04 -9.88
C THR A 98 -11.44 7.46 -10.45
N ASP A 99 -11.19 8.48 -9.62
CA ASP A 99 -11.07 9.88 -10.07
C ASP A 99 -9.94 10.09 -11.10
N TYR A 100 -8.95 9.18 -11.11
CA TYR A 100 -7.84 9.14 -12.08
C TYR A 100 -8.08 8.15 -13.23
N GLY A 101 -9.26 7.52 -13.29
CA GLY A 101 -9.63 6.54 -14.30
C GLY A 101 -8.94 5.18 -14.13
N ILE A 102 -8.53 4.83 -12.90
CA ILE A 102 -7.85 3.57 -12.58
C ILE A 102 -8.73 2.75 -11.65
N ILE A 103 -8.99 1.49 -12.01
CA ILE A 103 -9.71 0.54 -11.17
C ILE A 103 -8.70 -0.18 -10.27
N ALA A 104 -8.94 -0.13 -8.96
CA ALA A 104 -8.10 -0.76 -7.96
C ALA A 104 -8.87 -1.84 -7.18
N GLU A 105 -8.19 -2.96 -6.92
CA GLU A 105 -8.63 -3.95 -5.94
C GLU A 105 -8.25 -3.52 -4.53
N GLY A 106 -9.14 -3.69 -3.57
CA GLY A 106 -8.85 -3.42 -2.14
C GLY A 106 -8.61 -4.71 -1.39
N MET A 107 -7.51 -4.80 -0.64
CA MET A 107 -7.17 -5.96 0.19
C MET A 107 -6.76 -5.53 1.60
N THR A 108 -7.15 -6.33 2.58
CA THR A 108 -6.75 -6.12 3.98
C THR A 108 -6.46 -7.44 4.67
N GLU A 109 -5.43 -7.46 5.52
CA GLU A 109 -5.10 -8.58 6.40
C GLU A 109 -4.81 -8.10 7.82
N VAL A 110 -4.92 -9.02 8.79
CA VAL A 110 -4.61 -8.75 10.20
C VAL A 110 -3.21 -9.28 10.52
N GLY A 111 -2.34 -8.45 11.10
CA GLY A 111 -1.00 -8.87 11.48
C GLY A 111 -0.01 -7.73 11.72
N ASP A 112 1.28 -8.08 11.87
CA ASP A 112 2.36 -7.11 11.85
C ASP A 112 2.50 -6.54 10.42
N PRO A 113 2.45 -5.21 10.22
CA PRO A 113 2.48 -4.61 8.89
C PRO A 113 3.71 -4.99 8.06
N LYS A 114 4.88 -5.13 8.69
CA LYS A 114 6.15 -5.45 8.01
C LYS A 114 6.07 -6.80 7.32
N VAL A 115 5.58 -7.79 8.07
CA VAL A 115 5.49 -9.18 7.61
C VAL A 115 4.30 -9.36 6.67
N ALA A 116 3.16 -8.78 7.01
CA ALA A 116 1.93 -8.89 6.22
C ALA A 116 2.13 -8.33 4.79
N ILE A 117 2.75 -7.16 4.66
CA ILE A 117 3.03 -6.55 3.35
C ILE A 117 3.96 -7.44 2.51
N CYS A 118 5.05 -7.97 3.06
CA CYS A 118 5.98 -8.83 2.32
C CYS A 118 5.31 -10.16 1.91
N ASN A 119 4.52 -10.76 2.81
CA ASN A 119 3.77 -11.97 2.48
C ASN A 119 2.72 -11.72 1.38
N ALA A 120 2.06 -10.56 1.40
CA ALA A 120 1.11 -10.18 0.36
C ALA A 120 1.80 -9.98 -1.00
N VAL A 121 3.03 -9.43 -1.01
CA VAL A 121 3.86 -9.34 -2.22
C VAL A 121 4.01 -10.72 -2.87
N ASP A 122 4.43 -11.72 -2.09
CA ASP A 122 4.63 -13.08 -2.60
C ASP A 122 3.31 -13.75 -3.02
N LYS A 123 2.31 -13.71 -2.14
CA LYS A 123 1.01 -14.36 -2.33
C LYS A 123 0.27 -13.86 -3.57
N LEU A 124 0.36 -12.55 -3.85
CA LEU A 124 -0.36 -11.92 -4.94
C LEU A 124 0.47 -11.83 -6.23
N ASN A 125 1.75 -12.21 -6.18
CA ASN A 125 2.75 -12.02 -7.23
C ASN A 125 2.87 -10.53 -7.63
N ILE A 126 3.08 -9.67 -6.63
CA ILE A 126 3.28 -8.24 -6.83
C ILE A 126 4.63 -8.00 -7.49
N GLN A 127 4.65 -7.20 -8.54
CA GLN A 127 5.85 -6.89 -9.32
C GLN A 127 6.41 -5.49 -9.03
N LEU A 128 5.63 -4.65 -8.34
CA LEU A 128 6.09 -3.38 -7.79
C LEU A 128 5.32 -3.10 -6.49
N LEU A 129 6.05 -2.99 -5.38
CA LEU A 129 5.52 -2.52 -4.11
C LEU A 129 5.77 -1.02 -3.99
N VAL A 130 4.73 -0.25 -3.67
CA VAL A 130 4.82 1.17 -3.35
C VAL A 130 4.44 1.40 -1.89
N VAL A 131 5.27 2.15 -1.18
CA VAL A 131 5.07 2.53 0.22
C VAL A 131 5.38 4.01 0.42
N GLY A 132 4.76 4.64 1.41
CA GLY A 132 5.22 5.94 1.92
C GLY A 132 6.58 5.80 2.62
N SER A 133 7.37 6.86 2.68
CA SER A 133 8.65 6.86 3.43
C SER A 133 8.48 6.64 4.94
N HIS A 134 7.34 7.05 5.47
CA HIS A 134 6.96 6.95 6.87
C HIS A 134 5.47 6.57 6.95
N GLY A 135 4.98 6.35 8.16
CA GLY A 135 3.56 6.06 8.43
C GLY A 135 3.10 6.74 9.71
N ARG A 136 2.20 6.08 10.44
CA ARG A 136 1.71 6.55 11.75
C ARG A 136 2.84 6.74 12.77
N GLY A 137 2.83 7.87 13.49
CA GLY A 137 3.77 8.13 14.59
C GLY A 137 5.24 8.35 14.16
N ALA A 138 5.45 8.84 12.93
CA ALA A 138 6.76 9.03 12.34
C ALA A 138 7.71 9.85 13.26
N VAL A 139 8.90 9.30 13.50
CA VAL A 139 9.98 9.99 14.20
C VAL A 139 10.78 10.80 13.19
N THR A 140 10.84 12.12 13.36
CA THR A 140 11.44 13.07 12.39
C THR A 140 12.95 12.92 12.17
N ARG A 141 13.63 12.05 12.94
CA ARG A 141 15.08 11.86 12.87
C ARG A 141 15.51 10.72 11.94
N THR A 142 14.60 9.87 11.48
CA THR A 142 14.91 8.75 10.59
C THR A 142 14.63 9.09 9.13
N LEU A 143 15.41 8.54 8.21
CA LEU A 143 15.16 8.70 6.76
C LEU A 143 13.95 7.88 6.28
N LEU A 144 13.74 6.71 6.90
CA LEU A 144 12.63 5.79 6.61
C LEU A 144 11.97 5.32 7.91
N GLY A 145 10.65 5.15 7.88
CA GLY A 145 9.89 4.49 8.93
C GLY A 145 10.17 2.99 9.00
N SER A 146 9.76 2.37 10.11
CA SER A 146 10.07 0.96 10.40
C SER A 146 9.51 -0.02 9.36
N VAL A 147 8.32 0.25 8.82
CA VAL A 147 7.66 -0.58 7.80
C VAL A 147 8.35 -0.43 6.45
N SER A 148 8.56 0.80 5.99
CA SER A 148 9.20 1.09 4.71
C SER A 148 10.64 0.56 4.67
N ASN A 149 11.39 0.77 5.75
CA ASN A 149 12.74 0.21 5.89
C ASN A 149 12.73 -1.32 5.83
N TYR A 150 11.77 -1.98 6.49
CA TYR A 150 11.65 -3.44 6.43
C TYR A 150 11.34 -3.92 5.01
N CYS A 151 10.37 -3.32 4.34
CA CYS A 151 9.96 -3.71 2.99
C CYS A 151 11.11 -3.60 1.99
N VAL A 152 11.90 -2.52 2.02
CA VAL A 152 13.06 -2.34 1.14
C VAL A 152 14.09 -3.47 1.26
N HIS A 153 14.21 -4.10 2.44
CA HIS A 153 15.17 -5.16 2.68
C HIS A 153 14.62 -6.57 2.46
N HIS A 154 13.29 -6.76 2.48
CA HIS A 154 12.69 -8.11 2.56
C HIS A 154 11.63 -8.40 1.50
N ALA A 155 11.08 -7.40 0.80
CA ALA A 155 10.11 -7.66 -0.26
C ALA A 155 10.80 -8.30 -1.47
N ASN A 156 10.22 -9.39 -2.00
CA ASN A 156 10.75 -10.09 -3.17
C ASN A 156 10.41 -9.42 -4.52
N CYS A 157 10.17 -8.10 -4.50
CA CYS A 157 9.93 -7.30 -5.68
C CYS A 157 10.55 -5.91 -5.53
N PRO A 158 10.74 -5.16 -6.63
CA PRO A 158 11.14 -3.77 -6.56
C PRO A 158 10.23 -2.95 -5.62
N VAL A 159 10.86 -2.13 -4.77
CA VAL A 159 10.15 -1.27 -3.81
C VAL A 159 10.36 0.20 -4.20
N LEU A 160 9.26 0.88 -4.47
CA LEU A 160 9.22 2.33 -4.62
C LEU A 160 8.82 2.97 -3.29
N VAL A 161 9.76 3.70 -2.68
CA VAL A 161 9.49 4.50 -1.49
C VAL A 161 9.21 5.94 -1.89
N VAL A 162 8.00 6.42 -1.60
CA VAL A 162 7.61 7.80 -1.87
C VAL A 162 7.81 8.65 -0.62
N LYS A 163 8.76 9.58 -0.69
CA LYS A 163 8.95 10.59 0.35
C LYS A 163 7.97 11.74 0.15
N LYS A 164 7.19 12.06 1.18
CA LYS A 164 6.43 13.30 1.24
C LYS A 164 7.41 14.45 1.47
N THR A 165 7.42 15.42 0.56
CA THR A 165 8.12 16.70 0.75
C THR A 165 7.17 17.68 1.41
N ASP A 166 7.66 18.41 2.40
CA ASP A 166 6.92 19.50 3.03
C ASP A 166 6.82 20.72 2.10
#